data_AF-A0A379WZS2-F1
#
_entry.id   AF-A0A379WZS2-F1
#
_cell.length_a   1.000
_cell.length_b   1.000
_cell.length_c   1.000
_cell.angle_alpha   90.00
_cell.angle_beta   90.00
_cell.angle_gamma   90.00
#
_symmetry.space_group_name_H-M   'P 1'
#
loop_
_entity.id
_entity.type
_entity.pdbx_description
1 polymer ?
#
loop_
_entity_poly.entity_id
_entity_poly.type
_entity_poly.pdbx_seq_one_letter_code
_entity_poly.pdbx_strand_id
1 'polypeptide(L)' 'MKDIDTLISNNALWSKMLVEEDPGFFEKLAQAQKPRFLWIGCSDSRVPAERLTGLEPGELVCSP' A
#
# COMPACT_ATOMS: atom_id res chain seq x y z
N MET A 1 -16.02 -18.55 -0.92
CA MET A 1 -16.60 -17.22 -1.23
C MET A 1 -16.71 -16.31 -0.02
N LYS A 2 -16.84 -16.81 1.22
CA LYS A 2 -16.81 -15.96 2.44
C LYS A 2 -15.55 -15.09 2.58
N ASP A 3 -14.45 -15.51 1.99
CA ASP A 3 -13.15 -14.83 2.13
C ASP A 3 -13.08 -13.53 1.33
N ILE A 4 -13.71 -13.47 0.14
CA ILE A 4 -13.71 -12.26 -0.70
C ILE A 4 -14.55 -11.15 -0.06
N ASP A 5 -15.74 -11.49 0.44
CA ASP A 5 -16.61 -10.52 1.11
C ASP A 5 -15.94 -9.94 2.36
N THR A 6 -15.17 -10.77 3.08
CA THR A 6 -14.38 -10.34 4.24
C THR A 6 -13.25 -9.40 3.82
N LEU A 7 -12.52 -9.71 2.73
CA LEU A 7 -11.46 -8.84 2.22
C LEU A 7 -12.00 -7.48 1.77
N ILE A 8 -13.14 -7.44 1.09
CA ILE A 8 -13.78 -6.20 0.66
C ILE A 8 -14.24 -5.38 1.88
N SER A 9 -14.84 -6.03 2.88
CA SER A 9 -15.27 -5.36 4.11
C SER A 9 -14.09 -4.78 4.89
N ASN A 10 -12.98 -5.53 4.99
CA ASN A 10 -11.75 -5.07 5.63
C ASN A 10 -11.14 -3.88 4.87
N ASN A 11 -11.16 -3.90 3.53
CA ASN A 11 -10.68 -2.79 2.72
C ASN A 11 -11.52 -1.51 2.93
N ALA A 12 -12.85 -1.65 3.00
CA ALA A 12 -13.74 -0.52 3.25
C ALA A 12 -13.51 0.11 4.63
N LEU A 13 -13.35 -0.72 5.67
CA LEU A 13 -13.02 -0.25 7.02
C LEU A 13 -11.66 0.45 7.07
N TRP A 14 -10.64 -0.16 6.47
CA TRP A 14 -9.31 0.41 6.38
C TRP A 14 -9.31 1.76 5.67
N SER A 15 -9.97 1.86 4.52
CA SER A 15 -10.05 3.11 3.76
C SER A 15 -10.72 4.22 4.57
N LYS A 16 -11.83 3.91 5.26
CA LYS A 16 -12.53 4.88 6.10
C LYS A 16 -11.65 5.38 7.26
N MET A 17 -10.99 4.48 7.98
CA MET A 17 -10.08 4.84 9.06
C MET A 17 -8.95 5.74 8.57
N LEU A 18 -8.39 5.44 7.40
CA LEU A 18 -7.30 6.23 6.81
C LEU A 18 -7.73 7.65 6.44
N VAL A 19 -8.93 7.82 5.88
CA VAL A 19 -9.49 9.16 5.58
C VAL A 19 -9.79 9.94 6.85
N GLU A 20 -10.24 9.26 7.91
CA GLU A 20 -10.47 9.89 9.22
C GLU A 20 -9.16 10.34 9.88
N GLU A 21 -8.08 9.58 9.74
CA GLU A 21 -6.76 9.89 10.29
C GLU A 21 -6.00 10.94 9.46
N ASP A 22 -5.95 10.76 8.13
CA ASP A 22 -5.34 11.70 7.19
C ASP A 22 -6.24 11.87 5.94
N PRO A 23 -7.11 12.89 5.92
CA PRO A 23 -7.98 13.18 4.77
C PRO A 23 -7.22 13.42 3.46
N GLY A 24 -5.94 13.81 3.54
CA GLY A 24 -5.07 14.07 2.38
C GLY A 24 -4.29 12.84 1.92
N PHE A 25 -4.39 11.69 2.58
CA PHE A 25 -3.58 10.51 2.30
C PHE A 25 -3.67 10.07 0.84
N PHE A 26 -4.89 9.90 0.30
CA PHE A 26 -5.10 9.44 -1.07
C PHE A 26 -4.67 10.46 -2.12
N GLU A 27 -4.76 11.76 -1.81
CA GLU A 27 -4.31 12.83 -2.70
C GLU A 27 -2.78 12.84 -2.78
N LYS A 28 -2.08 12.74 -1.64
CA LYS A 28 -0.61 12.59 -1.59
C LYS A 28 -0.16 11.33 -2.32
N LEU A 29 -0.83 10.20 -2.08
CA LEU A 29 -0.54 8.92 -2.74
C LEU A 29 -0.69 9.01 -4.26
N ALA A 30 -1.74 9.66 -4.74
CA ALA A 30 -1.97 9.86 -6.17
C ALA A 30 -0.87 10.73 -6.82
N GLN A 31 -0.34 11.71 -6.08
CA GLN A 31 0.78 12.54 -6.55
C GLN A 31 2.12 11.79 -6.50
N ALA A 32 2.28 10.82 -5.60
CA ALA A 32 3.50 10.06 -5.37
C ALA A 32 3.81 8.96 -6.42
N GLN A 33 3.05 8.85 -7.53
CA GLN A 33 3.29 7.85 -8.59
C GLN A 33 4.57 8.06 -9.43
N LYS A 34 5.58 8.74 -8.88
CA LYS A 34 6.92 8.88 -9.47
C LYS A 34 7.91 8.07 -8.64
N PRO A 35 7.93 6.73 -8.82
CA PRO A 35 8.79 5.85 -8.04
C PRO A 35 10.25 6.23 -8.24
N ARG A 36 10.98 6.36 -7.13
CA ARG A 36 12.41 6.71 -7.15
C ARG A 36 13.28 5.46 -7.17
N PHE A 37 12.74 4.33 -6.74
CA PHE A 37 13.46 3.08 -6.59
C PHE A 37 12.68 1.90 -7.18
N LEU A 38 13.42 0.99 -7.83
CA LEU A 38 12.91 -0.31 -8.27
C LEU A 38 13.35 -1.36 -7.26
N TRP A 39 12.39 -2.07 -6.67
CA TRP A 39 12.64 -3.18 -5.75
C TRP A 39 12.29 -4.50 -6.43
N ILE A 40 13.30 -5.33 -6.65
CA ILE A 40 13.14 -6.70 -7.15
C ILE A 40 13.31 -7.63 -5.94
N GLY A 41 12.19 -8.11 -5.42
CA GLY A 41 12.14 -8.98 -4.27
C GLY A 41 11.74 -10.39 -4.65
N CYS A 42 12.05 -11.38 -3.81
CA CYS A 42 11.48 -12.70 -3.96
C CYS A 42 9.96 -12.65 -3.75
N SER A 43 9.19 -13.30 -4.62
CA SER A 43 7.71 -13.41 -4.53
C SER A 43 7.19 -13.93 -3.20
N ASP A 44 8.06 -14.52 -2.36
CA ASP A 44 7.74 -14.95 -1.00
C ASP A 44 7.41 -13.77 -0.07
N SER A 45 7.78 -12.53 -0.41
CA SER A 45 7.35 -11.24 0.17
C SER A 45 7.01 -11.24 1.68
N ARG A 46 7.77 -12.00 2.49
CA ARG A 46 7.48 -12.28 3.91
C ARG A 46 7.49 -11.03 4.78
N VAL A 47 8.15 -9.96 4.30
CA VAL A 47 8.11 -8.63 4.87
C VAL A 47 7.87 -7.64 3.73
N PRO A 48 6.88 -6.74 3.83
CA PRO A 48 6.65 -5.70 2.83
C PRO A 48 7.89 -4.82 2.66
N ALA A 49 8.23 -4.47 1.42
CA ALA A 49 9.42 -3.67 1.10
C ALA A 49 9.38 -2.29 1.76
N GLU A 50 8.18 -1.72 1.92
CA GLU A 50 7.91 -0.45 2.60
C GLU A 50 8.33 -0.51 4.07
N ARG A 51 8.15 -1.65 4.74
CA ARG A 51 8.55 -1.84 6.15
C ARG A 51 10.06 -2.01 6.32
N LEU A 52 10.76 -2.50 5.30
CA LEU A 52 12.21 -2.67 5.31
C LEU A 52 12.95 -1.38 4.96
N THR A 53 12.38 -0.60 4.04
CA THR A 53 13.03 0.60 3.47
C THR A 53 12.60 1.89 4.15
N GLY A 54 11.47 1.90 4.87
CA GLY A 54 10.91 3.11 5.46
C GLY A 54 10.40 4.12 4.44
N LEU A 55 10.22 3.70 3.18
CA LEU A 55 9.71 4.52 2.09
C LEU A 55 8.19 4.58 2.12
N GLU A 56 7.65 5.71 1.67
CA GLU A 56 6.20 5.88 1.60
C GLU A 56 5.61 5.09 0.40
N PRO A 57 4.35 4.63 0.51
CA PRO A 57 3.67 4.00 -0.61
C PRO A 57 3.70 4.89 -1.85
N GLY A 58 4.16 4.37 -2.99
CA GLY A 58 4.34 5.11 -4.25
C GLY A 58 5.79 5.43 -4.60
N GLU A 59 6.72 5.41 -3.63
CA GLU A 59 8.15 5.64 -3.90
C GLU A 59 8.88 4.41 -4.47
N LEU A 60 8.24 3.23 -4.38
CA LEU A 60 8.75 1.94 -4.80
C LEU A 60 7.89 1.34 -5.92
N VAL A 61 8.55 0.90 -7.00
CA VAL A 61 7.96 -0.09 -7.91
C VAL A 61 8.45 -1.47 -7.48
N CYS A 62 7.52 -2.32 -7.08
CA CYS A 62 7.78 -3.71 -6.74
C CYS A 62 7.50 -4.58 -7.97
N SER A 63 8.52 -5.31 -8.45
CA SER A 63 8.33 -6.44 -9.36
C SER A 63 8.50 -7.73 -8.56
N PRO A 64 7.69 -8.78 -8.84
CA PRO A 64 8.06 -10.14 -8.47
C PRO A 64 9.33 -10.58 -9.22
#